data_AF-A0A401TFV5-F1
#
_entry.id   AF-A0A401TFV5-F1
#
_cell.length_a   1.000
_cell.length_b   1.000
_cell.length_c   1.000
_cell.angle_alpha   90.00
_cell.angle_beta   90.00
_cell.angle_gamma   90.00
#
_symmetry.space_group_name_H-M   'P 1'
#
loop_
_entity.id
_entity.type
_entity.pdbx_description
1 polymer ?
#
loop_
_entity_poly.entity_id
_entity_poly.type
_entity_poly.pdbx_seq_one_letter_code
_entity_poly.pdbx_strand_id
1 'polypeptide(L)' 'EQMMRKKQAMHLDARYVTMVENAYYYCNPPPVEKTVRKKRPPLQEYIRKLLYKDLSKVTTEKVTTS' A
#
# COMPACT_ATOMS: atom_id res chain seq x y z
N GLU A 1 -9.99 20.45 3.76
CA GLU A 1 -9.41 21.75 3.40
C GLU A 1 -9.26 22.75 4.56
N GLN A 2 -10.29 23.00 5.40
CA GLN A 2 -10.19 24.01 6.47
C GLN A 2 -9.09 23.75 7.52
N MET A 3 -8.80 22.48 7.86
CA MET A 3 -7.75 22.11 8.83
C MET A 3 -6.34 22.44 8.34
N MET A 4 -6.03 22.16 7.07
CA MET A 4 -4.73 22.49 6.46
C MET A 4 -4.54 24.01 6.32
N ARG A 5 -5.64 24.74 6.07
CA ARG A 5 -5.62 26.21 6.00
C ARG A 5 -5.39 26.85 7.38
N LYS A 6 -5.96 26.30 8.46
CA LYS A 6 -5.70 26.73 9.85
C LYS A 6 -4.29 26.39 10.33
N LYS A 7 -3.74 25.25 9.89
CA LYS A 7 -2.35 24.85 10.16
C LYS A 7 -1.32 25.86 9.62
N GLN A 8 -1.53 26.38 8.41
CA GLN A 8 -0.62 27.37 7.80
C GLN A 8 -0.77 28.77 8.40
N ALA A 9 -1.93 29.10 8.96
CA ALA A 9 -2.23 30.41 9.54
C ALA A 9 -1.76 30.57 11.00
N MET A 10 -1.43 29.47 11.69
CA MET A 10 -0.95 29.48 13.08
C MET A 10 0.47 28.92 13.12
N HIS A 11 1.41 29.66 13.73
CA HIS A 11 2.78 29.17 14.04
C HIS A 11 2.74 28.10 15.13
N LEU A 12 2.14 26.95 14.82
CA LEU A 12 2.11 25.79 15.69
C LEU A 12 3.49 25.13 15.69
N ASP A 13 3.94 24.68 16.87
CA ASP A 13 5.14 23.85 17.01
C ASP A 13 5.05 22.63 16.05
N ALA A 14 6.18 22.26 15.45
CA ALA A 14 6.29 21.27 14.37
C ALA A 14 5.63 19.92 14.71
N ARG A 15 5.52 19.59 15.99
CA ARG A 15 4.83 18.39 16.47
C ARG A 15 3.32 18.41 16.21
N TYR A 16 2.66 19.55 16.42
CA TYR A 16 1.22 19.70 16.18
C TYR A 16 0.90 19.77 14.68
N VAL A 17 1.81 20.35 13.91
CA VAL A 17 1.81 20.37 12.43
C VAL A 17 1.73 18.95 11.86
N THR A 18 2.54 18.03 12.38
CA THR A 18 2.56 16.62 11.96
C THR A 18 1.31 15.87 12.40
N MET A 19 0.82 16.12 13.62
CA MET A 19 -0.40 15.46 14.14
C MET A 19 -1.63 15.79 13.29
N VAL A 20 -1.77 17.05 12.87
CA VAL A 20 -2.87 17.50 12.00
C VAL A 20 -2.78 16.86 10.62
N GLU A 21 -1.58 16.74 10.04
CA GLU A 21 -1.39 16.05 8.75
C GLU A 21 -1.77 14.59 8.83
N ASN A 22 -1.29 13.89 9.86
CA ASN A 22 -1.60 12.47 10.04
C ASN A 22 -3.11 12.25 10.18
N ALA A 23 -3.80 13.05 11.01
CA ALA A 23 -5.25 12.97 11.15
C ALA A 23 -5.98 13.30 9.84
N TYR A 24 -5.48 14.27 9.07
CA TYR A 24 -6.06 14.66 7.79
C TYR A 24 -5.96 13.54 6.75
N TYR A 25 -4.77 12.96 6.58
CA TYR A 25 -4.54 11.86 5.62
C TYR A 25 -5.12 10.52 6.09
N TYR A 26 -5.33 10.33 7.39
CA TYR A 26 -6.03 9.15 7.90
C TYR A 26 -7.52 9.16 7.51
N CYS A 27 -8.20 10.30 7.68
CA CYS A 27 -9.62 10.42 7.34
C CYS A 27 -9.87 10.62 5.84
N ASN A 28 -8.90 11.19 5.13
CA ASN A 28 -8.96 11.40 3.69
C ASN A 28 -7.66 10.89 3.05
N PRO A 29 -7.48 9.57 2.94
CA PRO A 29 -6.32 9.01 2.29
C PRO A 29 -6.27 9.54 0.85
N PRO A 30 -5.08 9.91 0.34
CA PRO A 30 -4.95 10.28 -1.06
C PRO A 30 -5.53 9.15 -1.92
N PRO A 31 -6.12 9.47 -3.10
CA PRO A 31 -6.55 8.43 -4.02
C PRO A 31 -5.34 7.57 -4.33
N VAL A 32 -5.29 6.38 -3.70
CA VAL A 32 -4.28 5.39 -4.02
C VAL A 32 -4.58 5.04 -5.45
N GLU A 33 -3.65 5.36 -6.36
CA GLU A 33 -3.78 4.93 -7.74
C GLU A 33 -4.05 3.44 -7.70
N LYS A 34 -5.28 3.05 -8.02
CA LYS A 34 -5.64 1.64 -8.13
C LYS A 34 -4.73 1.14 -9.24
N THR A 35 -3.67 0.44 -8.86
CA THR A 35 -2.76 -0.13 -9.84
C THR A 35 -3.64 -0.98 -10.74
N VAL A 36 -3.82 -0.53 -11.99
CA VAL A 36 -4.73 -1.19 -12.91
C VAL A 36 -4.17 -2.59 -13.11
N ARG A 37 -4.80 -3.58 -12.48
CA ARG A 37 -4.42 -4.97 -12.68
C ARG A 37 -4.76 -5.26 -14.14
N LYS A 38 -3.74 -5.34 -14.98
CA LYS A 38 -3.89 -5.79 -16.37
C LYS A 38 -4.70 -7.08 -16.35
N LYS A 39 -5.81 -7.13 -17.12
CA LYS A 39 -6.53 -8.39 -17.32
C LYS A 39 -5.56 -9.35 -18.02
N ARG A 40 -5.19 -10.41 -17.33
CA ARG A 40 -4.28 -11.44 -17.85
C ARG A 40 -5.09 -12.66 -18.26
N PRO A 41 -4.70 -13.36 -19.34
CA PRO A 41 -5.30 -14.65 -19.66
C PRO A 41 -5.09 -15.66 -18.53
N PRO A 42 -5.99 -16.65 -18.35
CA PRO A 42 -5.89 -17.65 -17.29
C PRO A 42 -4.54 -18.38 -17.22
N LEU A 43 -3.93 -18.66 -18.38
CA LEU A 43 -2.62 -19.30 -18.45
C LEU A 43 -1.52 -18.45 -17.79
N GLN A 44 -1.53 -17.14 -18.00
CA GLN A 44 -0.51 -16.24 -17.44
C GLN A 44 -0.71 -16.07 -15.92
N GLU A 45 -1.95 -16.10 -15.43
CA GLU A 45 -2.23 -16.10 -14.00
C GLU A 45 -1.76 -17.39 -13.32
N TYR A 46 -1.95 -18.54 -13.98
CA TYR A 46 -1.48 -19.83 -13.52
C TYR A 46 0.05 -19.88 -13.40
N ILE A 47 0.78 -19.45 -14.44
CA ILE A 47 2.25 -19.36 -14.41
C ILE A 47 2.73 -18.46 -13.26
N ARG A 48 2.07 -17.32 -13.04
CA ARG A 48 2.41 -16.40 -11.93
C ARG A 48 2.14 -17.05 -10.57
N LYS A 49 1.04 -17.77 -10.40
CA LYS A 49 0.75 -18.49 -9.16
C LYS A 49 1.84 -19.53 -8.88
N LEU A 50 2.23 -20.30 -9.89
CA LEU A 50 3.34 -21.25 -9.76
C LEU A 50 4.62 -20.53 -9.30
N LEU A 51 5.06 -19.49 -10.01
CA LEU A 51 6.32 -18.81 -9.70
C LEU A 51 6.36 -18.13 -8.32
N TYR A 52 5.27 -17.45 -7.92
CA TYR A 52 5.30 -16.58 -6.74
C TYR A 52 4.61 -17.15 -5.51
N LYS A 53 3.80 -18.21 -5.66
CA LYS A 53 3.06 -18.80 -4.55
C LYS A 53 3.48 -20.24 -4.32
N ASP A 54 3.46 -21.07 -5.37
CA ASP A 54 3.60 -22.51 -5.21
C ASP A 54 5.07 -22.96 -5.30
N LEU A 55 5.91 -22.28 -6.08
CA LEU A 55 7.35 -22.50 -6.26
C LEU A 55 8.20 -21.39 -5.64
N SER A 56 7.64 -20.63 -4.70
CA SER A 56 8.44 -19.71 -3.89
C SER A 56 9.50 -20.49 -3.11
N LYS A 57 10.67 -19.89 -2.82
CA LYS A 57 11.75 -20.55 -2.05
C LYS A 57 11.23 -21.29 -0.81
N VAL A 58 10.27 -20.67 -0.10
CA VAL A 58 9.63 -21.19 1.11
C VAL A 58 8.78 -22.44 0.86
N THR A 59 8.07 -22.51 -0.27
CA THR A 59 7.24 -23.67 -0.61
C THR A 59 8.05 -24.79 -1.26
N THR A 60 9.11 -24.49 -2.02
CA THR A 60 10.00 -25.51 -2.57
C THR A 60 10.80 -26.22 -1.48
N GLU A 61 11.33 -25.47 -0.49
CA GLU A 61 12.06 -26.05 0.65
C GLU A 61 11.18 -27.02 1.46
N LYS A 62 9.89 -26.73 1.64
CA LYS A 62 8.94 -27.63 2.32
C LYS A 62 8.75 -28.97 1.61
N VAL A 63 8.78 -29.00 0.29
CA VAL A 63 8.52 -30.23 -0.49
C VAL A 63 9.79 -31.07 -0.63
N THR A 64 10.97 -30.46 -0.80
CA THR A 64 12.25 -31.20 -0.89
C THR A 64 12.78 -31.73 0.44
N THR A 65 12.25 -31.25 1.57
CA THR A 65 12.65 -31.72 2.92
C THR A 65 11.66 -32.75 3.51
N SER A 66 10.70 -33.23 2.71
CA SER A 66 9.83 -34.36 3.07
C SER A 66 10.32 -35.66 2.43
#